data_AF-A0A1I1YLY2-F1
#
_entry.id   AF-A0A1I1YLY2-F1
#
_cell.length_a   1.000
_cell.length_b   1.000
_cell.length_c   1.000
_cell.angle_alpha   90.00
_cell.angle_beta   90.00
_cell.angle_gamma   90.00
#
_symmetry.space_group_name_H-M   'P 1'
#
loop_
_entity.id
_entity.type
_entity.pdbx_description
1 polymer ?
#
loop_
_entity_poly.entity_id
_entity_poly.type
_entity_poly.pdbx_seq_one_letter_code
_entity_poly.pdbx_strand_id
1 'polypeptide(L)'
;MNRNHSRRPRIPAAARPTLLALTLAGAALVGLTSACSFQDAQCSDGEYPAASVGSSSGGACFSDDEEPSKGFVRYPKGKVPKHVDDKWDKYWQKHTLDANGNETS
;
A
#
# COMPACT_ATOMS: atom_id res chain seq x y z
N MET A 1 40.60 -23.10 -47.65
CA MET A 1 41.18 -21.74 -47.57
C MET A 1 40.39 -20.78 -48.46
N ASN A 2 40.34 -19.53 -48.03
CA ASN A 2 39.42 -18.42 -48.37
C ASN A 2 39.89 -17.57 -49.58
N ARG A 3 38.96 -16.96 -50.33
CA ARG A 3 39.10 -15.63 -50.97
C ARG A 3 37.75 -15.18 -51.53
N ASN A 4 37.15 -14.15 -50.95
CA ASN A 4 36.13 -13.36 -51.61
C ASN A 4 36.55 -11.88 -51.61
N HIS A 5 36.47 -11.26 -52.78
CA HIS A 5 36.97 -9.92 -53.07
C HIS A 5 35.91 -8.83 -52.81
N SER A 6 36.43 -7.62 -52.66
CA SER A 6 35.80 -6.32 -52.91
C SER A 6 35.07 -5.64 -51.76
N ARG A 7 35.60 -4.47 -51.39
CA ARG A 7 34.90 -3.17 -51.31
C ARG A 7 35.92 -2.03 -51.17
N ARG A 8 35.90 -1.06 -52.10
CA ARG A 8 36.42 0.32 -51.95
C ARG A 8 35.21 1.22 -51.60
N PRO A 9 35.29 2.36 -50.85
CA PRO A 9 36.13 3.52 -51.22
C PRO A 9 36.59 4.49 -50.08
N ARG A 10 37.47 5.46 -50.45
CA ARG A 10 37.54 6.94 -50.15
C ARG A 10 37.33 7.45 -48.69
N ILE A 11 37.98 8.46 -48.11
CA ILE A 11 38.89 9.60 -48.42
C ILE A 11 39.43 10.11 -47.05
N PRO A 12 40.60 10.78 -46.97
CA PRO A 12 41.22 11.21 -45.71
C PRO A 12 40.77 12.62 -45.22
N ALA A 13 41.33 12.99 -44.06
CA ALA A 13 41.52 14.34 -43.51
C ALA A 13 40.51 14.85 -42.46
N ALA A 14 40.96 14.70 -41.21
CA ALA A 14 40.92 15.66 -40.11
C ALA A 14 39.96 16.85 -40.19
N ALA A 15 39.02 16.87 -39.24
CA ALA A 15 38.56 18.10 -38.61
C ALA A 15 38.50 17.88 -37.09
N ARG A 16 39.45 18.47 -36.37
CA ARG A 16 39.32 18.86 -34.95
C ARG A 16 39.06 20.37 -34.94
N PRO A 17 38.53 21.01 -33.89
CA PRO A 17 37.97 20.50 -32.63
C PRO A 17 36.61 21.13 -32.27
N THR A 18 35.78 20.46 -31.46
CA THR A 18 34.86 21.19 -30.60
C THR A 18 34.73 20.48 -29.26
N LEU A 19 35.49 20.97 -28.29
CA LEU A 19 35.16 20.81 -26.88
C LEU A 19 33.83 21.52 -26.66
N LEU A 20 32.72 20.79 -26.61
CA LEU A 20 31.46 21.33 -26.11
C LEU A 20 30.78 20.31 -25.20
N ALA A 21 30.84 20.67 -23.92
CA ALA A 21 29.84 20.46 -22.90
C ALA A 21 29.58 19.02 -22.46
N LEU A 22 30.31 18.65 -21.40
CA LEU A 22 29.84 17.75 -20.37
C LEU A 22 28.58 18.35 -19.73
N THR A 23 27.39 17.85 -20.07
CA THR A 23 26.18 18.07 -19.25
C THR A 23 25.69 16.73 -18.75
N LEU A 24 26.05 16.40 -17.50
CA LEU A 24 25.42 15.36 -16.71
C LEU A 24 23.94 15.73 -16.53
N ALA A 25 23.05 15.16 -17.34
CA ALA A 25 21.62 15.17 -17.06
C ALA A 25 21.29 13.99 -16.13
N GLY A 26 21.83 14.02 -14.91
CA GLY A 26 21.36 13.18 -13.82
C GLY A 26 20.07 13.79 -13.29
N ALA A 27 18.94 13.45 -13.90
CA ALA A 27 17.64 13.77 -13.33
C ALA A 27 17.46 12.92 -12.07
N ALA A 28 17.80 13.49 -10.92
CA ALA A 28 17.48 12.91 -9.63
C ALA A 28 15.94 12.86 -9.51
N LEU A 29 15.34 11.69 -9.74
CA LEU A 29 13.94 11.40 -9.39
C LEU A 29 13.85 11.28 -7.87
N VAL A 30 14.08 12.38 -7.15
CA VAL A 30 13.88 12.45 -5.71
C VAL A 30 12.56 13.20 -5.49
N GLY A 31 11.52 12.49 -5.05
CA GLY A 31 10.37 13.16 -4.44
C GLY A 31 8.97 12.63 -4.69
N LEU A 32 8.76 11.47 -5.33
CA LEU A 32 7.39 10.93 -5.52
C LEU A 32 7.00 9.83 -4.53
N THR A 33 7.71 9.69 -3.40
CA THR A 33 7.23 8.84 -2.29
C THR A 33 6.42 9.65 -1.29
N SER A 34 5.67 10.67 -1.74
CA SER A 34 4.47 11.06 -0.99
C SER A 34 3.55 9.84 -1.06
N ALA A 35 3.76 8.88 -0.16
CA ALA A 35 2.87 7.77 0.07
C ALA A 35 1.50 8.40 0.21
N CYS A 36 0.66 8.21 -0.80
CA CYS A 36 -0.66 8.80 -0.79
C CYS A 36 -1.29 8.37 0.54
N SER A 37 -1.53 9.33 1.43
CA SER A 37 -2.10 9.07 2.75
C SER A 37 -3.58 8.77 2.57
N PHE A 38 -3.87 7.63 1.95
CA PHE A 38 -5.18 7.02 1.97
C PHE A 38 -5.18 6.16 3.24
N GLN A 39 -5.90 6.60 4.27
CA GLN A 39 -6.24 5.69 5.35
C GLN A 39 -7.12 4.60 4.73
N ASP A 40 -6.65 3.37 4.71
CA ASP A 40 -7.45 2.24 4.23
C ASP A 40 -8.68 2.06 5.12
N ALA A 41 -9.86 1.90 4.51
CA ALA A 41 -11.07 1.57 5.24
C ALA A 41 -10.94 0.18 5.88
N GLN A 42 -11.55 -0.02 7.04
CA GLN A 42 -11.49 -1.30 7.75
C GLN A 42 -12.27 -2.41 7.00
N CYS A 43 -13.37 -2.03 6.36
CA CYS A 43 -14.26 -2.88 5.57
C CYS A 43 -14.72 -2.12 4.33
N SER A 44 -15.29 -2.84 3.36
CA SER A 44 -15.82 -2.24 2.13
C SER A 44 -17.09 -1.44 2.42
N ASP A 45 -17.52 -0.63 1.46
CA ASP A 45 -18.83 0.02 1.53
C ASP A 45 -19.97 -1.03 1.63
N GLY A 46 -20.90 -0.83 2.57
CA GLY A 46 -21.99 -1.77 2.86
C GLY A 46 -21.62 -2.90 3.83
N GLU A 47 -20.39 -2.89 4.34
CA GLU A 47 -19.93 -3.81 5.38
C GLU A 47 -19.58 -3.06 6.67
N TYR A 48 -19.71 -3.75 7.79
CA TYR A 48 -19.24 -3.28 9.10
C TYR A 48 -18.22 -4.25 9.70
N PRO A 49 -17.26 -3.75 10.49
CA PRO A 49 -16.33 -4.60 11.21
C PRO A 49 -16.96 -5.15 12.49
N ALA A 50 -16.67 -6.42 12.79
CA ALA A 50 -16.99 -7.07 14.04
C ALA A 50 -15.73 -7.66 14.69
N ALA A 51 -15.65 -7.60 16.01
CA ALA A 51 -14.53 -8.11 16.79
C ALA A 51 -14.64 -9.61 17.01
N SER A 52 -13.51 -10.32 17.06
CA SER A 52 -13.49 -11.68 17.59
C SER A 52 -13.69 -11.65 19.11
N VAL A 53 -14.65 -12.44 19.61
CA VAL A 53 -14.99 -12.49 21.03
C VAL A 53 -13.79 -12.98 21.84
N GLY A 54 -13.42 -12.23 22.89
CA GLY A 54 -12.35 -12.59 23.83
C GLY A 54 -10.93 -12.44 23.28
N SER A 55 -10.76 -11.87 22.08
CA SER A 55 -9.44 -11.63 21.48
C SER A 55 -9.17 -10.14 21.36
N SER A 56 -7.91 -9.73 21.59
CA SER A 56 -7.45 -8.35 21.40
C SER A 56 -6.97 -8.10 19.97
N SER A 57 -7.04 -9.11 19.11
CA SER A 57 -6.71 -8.95 17.69
C SER A 57 -7.59 -9.87 16.86
N GLY A 58 -7.78 -9.50 15.60
CA GLY A 58 -8.68 -10.18 14.71
C GLY A 58 -10.09 -9.60 14.75
N GLY A 59 -10.70 -9.64 13.58
CA GLY A 59 -12.04 -9.15 13.29
C GLY A 59 -12.38 -9.57 11.88
N ALA A 60 -13.64 -9.39 11.50
CA ALA A 60 -14.11 -9.68 10.16
C ALA A 60 -15.13 -8.63 9.73
N CYS A 61 -15.28 -8.50 8.42
CA CYS A 61 -16.29 -7.64 7.80
C CYS A 61 -17.54 -8.48 7.54
N PHE A 62 -18.70 -7.91 7.87
CA PHE A 62 -20.01 -8.50 7.63
C PHE A 62 -20.89 -7.47 6.94
N SER A 63 -21.78 -7.89 6.06
CA SER A 63 -22.77 -7.00 5.41
C SER A 63 -23.64 -6.31 6.46
N ASP A 64 -23.96 -5.03 6.28
CA ASP A 64 -24.77 -4.22 7.22
C ASP A 64 -26.10 -4.88 7.63
N ASP A 65 -26.70 -5.63 6.71
CA ASP A 65 -27.98 -6.33 6.87
C ASP A 65 -27.86 -7.71 7.55
N GLU A 66 -26.65 -8.17 7.88
CA GLU A 66 -26.42 -9.49 8.50
C GLU A 66 -25.91 -9.36 9.96
N GLU A 67 -26.26 -10.34 10.79
CA GLU A 67 -25.63 -10.51 12.10
C GLU A 67 -24.23 -11.14 11.97
N PRO A 68 -23.28 -10.82 12.87
CA PRO A 68 -21.98 -11.46 12.84
C PRO A 68 -22.11 -12.98 13.01
N SER A 69 -21.28 -13.73 12.30
CA SER A 69 -21.17 -15.17 12.52
C SER A 69 -20.74 -15.50 13.95
N LYS A 70 -21.07 -16.71 14.41
CA LYS A 70 -20.72 -17.18 15.76
C LYS A 70 -19.22 -16.99 16.04
N GLY A 71 -18.92 -16.40 17.19
CA GLY A 71 -17.54 -16.08 17.61
C GLY A 71 -17.12 -14.64 17.31
N PHE A 72 -18.00 -13.85 16.66
CA PHE A 72 -17.82 -12.42 16.44
C PHE A 72 -18.91 -11.62 17.15
N VAL A 73 -18.60 -10.35 17.44
CA VAL A 73 -19.52 -9.42 18.10
C VAL A 73 -19.37 -8.02 17.53
N ARG A 74 -20.49 -7.27 17.47
CA ARG A 74 -20.47 -5.86 17.04
C ARG A 74 -19.73 -5.01 18.06
N TYR A 75 -18.93 -4.06 17.58
CA TYR A 75 -18.30 -3.06 18.44
C TYR A 75 -19.35 -2.16 19.12
N PRO A 76 -19.08 -1.66 20.34
CA PRO A 76 -19.94 -0.67 21.00
C PRO A 76 -20.14 0.57 20.13
N LYS A 77 -21.35 1.16 20.22
CA LYS A 77 -21.67 2.39 19.49
C LYS A 77 -20.66 3.49 19.81
N GLY A 78 -20.10 4.10 18.77
CA GLY A 78 -19.09 5.15 18.91
C GLY A 78 -17.67 4.65 19.18
N LYS A 79 -17.47 3.33 19.33
CA LYS A 79 -16.17 2.66 19.44
C LYS A 79 -15.85 1.74 18.26
N VAL A 80 -16.39 2.04 17.08
CA VAL A 80 -16.23 1.23 15.87
C VAL A 80 -15.00 1.70 15.07
N PRO A 81 -14.03 0.83 14.73
CA PRO A 81 -12.96 1.16 13.80
C PRO A 81 -13.54 1.41 12.41
N LYS A 82 -13.14 2.51 11.78
CA LYS A 82 -13.56 2.89 10.42
C LYS A 82 -12.42 2.74 9.43
N HIS A 83 -11.20 3.05 9.86
CA HIS A 83 -10.00 2.93 9.05
C HIS A 83 -8.94 2.15 9.81
N VAL A 84 -8.07 1.48 9.06
CA VAL A 84 -6.86 0.87 9.57
C VAL A 84 -6.04 1.94 10.31
N ASP A 85 -5.50 1.58 11.46
CA ASP A 85 -4.71 2.45 12.33
C ASP A 85 -5.44 3.67 12.90
N ASP A 86 -6.77 3.71 12.80
CA ASP A 86 -7.54 4.74 13.48
C ASP A 86 -7.53 4.56 15.00
N LYS A 87 -8.15 5.51 15.70
CA LYS A 87 -8.22 5.52 17.16
C LYS A 87 -8.78 4.20 17.71
N TRP A 88 -9.83 3.67 17.10
CA TRP A 88 -10.53 2.50 17.59
C TRP A 88 -9.86 1.20 17.16
N ASP A 89 -9.28 1.15 15.97
CA ASP A 89 -8.46 0.01 15.55
C ASP A 89 -7.30 -0.20 16.54
N LYS A 90 -6.53 0.86 16.81
CA LYS A 90 -5.43 0.82 17.79
C LYS A 90 -5.86 0.55 19.23
N TYR A 91 -7.06 0.99 19.60
CA TYR A 91 -7.62 0.69 20.91
C TYR A 91 -7.85 -0.82 21.04
N TRP A 92 -8.59 -1.39 20.09
CA TRP A 92 -8.98 -2.80 20.16
C TRP A 92 -7.82 -3.76 19.98
N GLN A 93 -6.67 -3.33 19.44
CA GLN A 93 -5.43 -4.13 19.47
C GLN A 93 -4.96 -4.53 20.89
N LYS A 94 -5.45 -3.84 21.93
CA LYS A 94 -5.08 -4.06 23.34
C LYS A 94 -6.25 -4.38 24.26
N HIS A 95 -7.47 -4.29 23.75
CA HIS A 95 -8.71 -4.41 24.51
C HIS A 95 -9.57 -5.52 23.93
N THR A 96 -10.38 -6.18 24.76
CA THR A 96 -11.19 -7.32 24.34
C THR A 96 -12.68 -7.10 24.58
N LEU A 97 -13.51 -7.70 23.72
CA LEU A 97 -14.98 -7.72 23.88
C LEU A 97 -15.48 -9.11 24.27
N ASP A 98 -16.45 -9.17 25.17
CA ASP A 98 -17.21 -10.40 25.45
C ASP A 98 -18.28 -10.68 24.36
N ALA A 99 -18.99 -11.79 24.50
CA ALA A 99 -20.05 -12.18 23.56
C ALA A 99 -21.25 -11.20 23.49
N ASN A 100 -21.36 -10.28 24.45
CA ASN A 100 -22.40 -9.26 24.50
C ASN A 100 -21.91 -7.90 23.99
N GLY A 101 -20.63 -7.79 23.59
CA GLY A 101 -20.01 -6.56 23.14
C GLY A 101 -19.57 -5.66 24.30
N ASN A 102 -19.44 -6.20 25.52
CA ASN A 102 -18.88 -5.47 26.64
C ASN A 102 -17.36 -5.59 26.66
N GLU A 103 -16.70 -4.50 27.03
CA GLU A 103 -15.25 -4.48 27.21
C GLU A 103 -14.85 -5.26 28.46
N THR A 104 -13.81 -6.08 28.36
CA THR A 104 -13.40 -7.03 29.41
C THR A 104 -11.96 -6.88 29.88
N SER A 105 -11.11 -6.18 29.13
CA SER A 105 -9.71 -5.92 29.42
C SER A 105 -9.27 -4.60 28.82
#